data_AF-A0A644ZW43-F1
#
_entry.id   AF-A0A644ZW43-F1
#
_cell.length_a   1.000
_cell.length_b   1.000
_cell.length_c   1.000
_cell.angle_alpha   90.00
_cell.angle_beta   90.00
_cell.angle_gamma   90.00
#
_symmetry.space_group_name_H-M   'P 1'
#
loop_
_entity.id
_entity.type
_entity.pdbx_description
1 polymer ?
#
loop_
_entity_poly.entity_id
_entity_poly.type
_entity_poly.pdbx_seq_one_letter_code
_entity_poly.pdbx_strand_id
1 'polypeptide(L)'
;MAKWKKMILTPGTYTIRELLVPVFIKGECIYNSPSVTEIKGHCERELATLWDEHRRLANPHIVPVDLSDKLMALKNKLIDELSEND
;
A
#
# COMPACT_ATOMS: atom_id res chain seq x y z
N MET A 1 2.77 1.11 14.15
CA MET A 1 2.62 2.51 13.70
C MET A 1 2.66 3.43 14.89
N ALA A 2 3.45 4.48 14.80
CA ALA A 2 3.49 5.51 15.82
C ALA A 2 2.18 6.32 15.79
N LYS A 3 1.32 6.18 16.81
CA LYS A 3 0.06 6.95 16.93
C LYS A 3 0.28 8.48 16.90
N TRP A 4 1.49 8.92 17.20
CA TRP A 4 1.91 10.32 17.27
C TRP A 4 2.34 10.91 15.93
N LYS A 5 2.69 10.09 14.93
CA LYS A 5 3.11 10.57 13.60
C LYS A 5 1.88 10.58 12.67
N LYS A 6 1.41 11.78 12.32
CA LYS A 6 0.22 11.98 11.48
C LYS A 6 0.56 12.91 10.31
N MET A 7 0.02 12.61 9.13
CA MET A 7 0.07 13.47 7.95
C MET A 7 -1.36 13.75 7.53
N ILE A 8 -1.70 15.03 7.37
CA ILE A 8 -3.02 15.46 6.90
C ILE A 8 -2.90 15.79 5.41
N LEU A 9 -3.66 15.07 4.59
CA LEU A 9 -3.78 15.34 3.16
C LEU A 9 -5.01 16.22 2.93
N THR A 10 -4.82 17.35 2.26
CA THR A 10 -5.91 18.28 1.96
C THR A 10 -6.88 17.65 0.94
N PRO A 11 -8.21 17.81 1.11
CA PRO A 11 -9.16 17.32 0.13
C PRO A 11 -8.87 17.89 -1.27
N GLY A 12 -8.88 17.03 -2.30
CA GLY A 12 -8.64 17.43 -3.68
C GLY A 12 -7.16 17.60 -4.08
N THR A 13 -6.20 17.41 -3.17
CA THR A 13 -4.76 17.51 -3.48
C THR A 13 -4.08 16.17 -3.74
N TYR A 14 -4.83 15.07 -3.66
CA TYR A 14 -4.31 13.71 -3.84
C TYR A 14 -5.27 12.85 -4.65
N THR A 15 -4.72 11.81 -5.26
CA THR A 15 -5.47 10.77 -5.97
C THR A 15 -5.34 9.44 -5.24
N ILE A 16 -6.39 8.63 -5.28
CA ILE A 16 -6.40 7.27 -4.70
C ILE A 16 -6.41 6.27 -5.86
N ARG A 17 -5.61 5.21 -5.73
CA ARG A 17 -5.58 4.09 -6.67
C ARG A 17 -5.67 2.77 -5.92
N GLU A 18 -6.56 1.90 -6.36
CA GLU A 18 -6.61 0.50 -5.90
C GLU A 18 -5.40 -0.25 -6.48
N LEU A 19 -4.58 -0.83 -5.61
CA LEU A 19 -3.37 -1.57 -6.03
C LEU A 19 -3.67 -3.04 -6.30
N LEU A 20 -4.57 -3.65 -5.51
CA LEU A 20 -4.93 -5.05 -5.69
C LEU A 20 -6.00 -5.17 -6.76
N VAL A 21 -5.62 -5.72 -7.90
CA VAL A 21 -6.53 -6.04 -9.00
C VAL A 21 -6.78 -7.55 -9.07
N PRO A 22 -8.02 -7.99 -9.36
CA PRO A 22 -8.33 -9.41 -9.41
C PRO A 22 -7.63 -10.06 -10.62
N VAL A 23 -6.87 -11.13 -10.35
CA VAL A 23 -6.23 -11.95 -11.40
C VAL A 23 -7.07 -13.18 -11.72
N PHE A 24 -7.59 -13.82 -10.68
CA PHE A 24 -8.45 -14.99 -10.78
C PHE A 24 -9.76 -14.76 -10.02
N ILE A 25 -10.87 -15.19 -10.61
CA ILE A 25 -12.18 -15.23 -9.94
C ILE A 25 -12.74 -16.63 -10.10
N LYS A 26 -13.01 -17.30 -8.97
CA LYS A 26 -13.58 -18.67 -8.95
C LYS A 26 -12.79 -19.68 -9.80
N GLY A 27 -11.47 -19.53 -9.85
CA GLY A 27 -10.57 -20.41 -10.63
C GLY A 27 -10.39 -20.01 -12.10
N GLU A 28 -11.13 -19.02 -12.60
CA GLU A 28 -10.97 -18.49 -13.95
C GLU A 28 -9.97 -17.32 -13.96
N CYS A 29 -8.99 -17.35 -14.86
CA CYS A 29 -8.06 -16.23 -15.06
C CYS A 29 -8.75 -15.13 -15.87
N ILE A 30 -9.05 -14.00 -15.21
CA ILE A 30 -9.72 -12.86 -15.86
C ILE A 30 -8.74 -11.75 -16.24
N TYR A 31 -7.48 -11.85 -15.82
CA TYR A 31 -6.46 -10.84 -16.06
C TYR A 31 -5.66 -11.16 -17.32
N ASN A 32 -5.57 -10.16 -18.20
CA ASN A 32 -4.70 -10.24 -19.37
C ASN A 32 -3.28 -9.81 -18.99
N SER A 33 -2.34 -10.75 -19.05
CA SER A 33 -0.94 -10.45 -18.74
C SER A 33 -0.35 -9.49 -19.78
N PRO A 34 0.18 -8.34 -19.36
CA PRO A 34 0.89 -7.45 -20.28
C PRO A 34 2.19 -8.10 -20.76
N SER A 35 2.71 -7.60 -21.87
CA SER A 35 4.02 -7.97 -22.39
C SER A 35 5.15 -7.48 -21.47
N VAL A 36 6.33 -8.10 -21.58
CA VAL A 36 7.51 -7.71 -20.79
C VAL A 36 7.90 -6.24 -21.02
N THR A 37 7.74 -5.73 -22.24
CA THR A 37 8.02 -4.32 -22.57
C THR A 37 7.05 -3.37 -21.88
N GLU A 38 5.76 -3.73 -21.82
CA GLU A 38 4.75 -2.95 -21.10
C GLU A 38 4.99 -2.97 -19.58
N ILE A 39 5.39 -4.13 -19.03
CA ILE A 39 5.76 -4.26 -17.62
C ILE A 39 6.94 -3.36 -17.29
N LYS A 40 8.00 -3.38 -18.11
CA LYS A 40 9.17 -2.50 -17.92
C LYS A 40 8.75 -1.03 -17.91
N GLY A 41 7.96 -0.61 -18.90
CA GLY A 41 7.47 0.77 -18.97
C GLY A 41 6.58 1.15 -17.78
N HIS A 42 5.81 0.20 -17.25
CA HIS A 42 5.04 0.41 -16.03
C HIS A 42 5.96 0.64 -14.82
N CYS A 43 6.96 -0.22 -14.61
CA CYS A 43 7.92 -0.07 -13.52
C CYS A 43 8.65 1.29 -13.57
N GLU A 44 9.06 1.74 -14.76
CA GLU A 44 9.70 3.04 -14.94
C GLU A 44 8.78 4.20 -14.55
N ARG A 45 7.49 4.14 -14.92
CA ARG A 45 6.49 5.14 -14.55
C ARG A 45 6.20 5.15 -13.05
N GLU A 46 6.03 3.99 -12.42
CA GLU A 46 5.79 3.90 -10.97
C GLU A 46 7.01 4.39 -10.17
N LEU A 47 8.22 4.04 -10.61
CA LEU A 47 9.45 4.55 -9.98
C LEU A 47 9.52 6.09 -10.04
N ALA A 48 9.06 6.69 -11.13
CA ALA A 48 9.00 8.15 -11.27
C ALA A 48 7.97 8.82 -10.35
N THR A 49 7.01 8.08 -9.78
CA THR A 49 6.06 8.62 -8.79
C THR A 49 6.64 8.69 -7.37
N LEU A 50 7.74 7.98 -7.09
CA LEU A 50 8.40 8.00 -5.79
C LEU A 50 9.32 9.22 -5.67
N TRP A 51 9.34 9.85 -4.50
CA TRP A 51 10.30 10.92 -4.19
C TRP A 51 11.74 10.39 -4.15
N ASP A 52 12.69 11.26 -4.48
CA ASP A 52 14.11 10.89 -4.61
C ASP A 52 14.70 10.31 -3.31
N GLU A 53 14.22 10.77 -2.15
CA GLU A 53 14.62 10.29 -0.83
C GLU A 53 14.32 8.80 -0.62
N HIS A 54 13.22 8.31 -1.19
CA HIS A 54 12.82 6.91 -1.14
C HIS A 54 13.59 6.06 -2.18
N ARG A 55 14.16 6.69 -3.21
CA ARG A 55 14.89 6.03 -4.31
C ARG A 55 16.41 5.93 -4.08
N ARG A 56 16.94 6.51 -3.01
CA ARG A 56 18.38 6.47 -2.72
C ARG A 56 18.88 5.04 -2.54
N LEU A 57 20.04 4.72 -3.12
CA LEU A 57 20.68 3.40 -2.96
C LEU A 57 21.26 3.19 -1.55
N ALA A 58 21.73 4.26 -0.93
CA ALA A 58 22.24 4.25 0.43
C ALA A 58 21.27 4.98 1.35
N ASN A 59 20.92 4.36 2.48
CA ASN A 59 20.03 4.91 3.50
C ASN A 59 18.72 5.50 2.93
N PRO A 60 17.91 4.74 2.16
CA PRO A 60 16.64 5.23 1.64
C PRO A 60 15.69 5.61 2.78
N HIS A 61 14.88 6.64 2.56
CA HIS A 61 13.79 6.94 3.47
C HIS A 61 12.73 5.84 3.38
N ILE A 62 12.14 5.47 4.52
CA ILE A 62 11.08 4.46 4.58
C ILE A 62 9.81 5.07 3.99
N VAL A 63 9.25 4.42 2.96
CA VAL A 63 7.94 4.78 2.40
C VAL A 63 6.87 4.51 3.46
N PRO A 64 6.02 5.49 3.80
CA PRO A 64 4.99 5.31 4.82
C PRO A 64 3.93 4.30 4.35
N VAL A 65 3.65 3.32 5.20
CA VAL A 65 2.55 2.36 5.04
C VAL A 65 1.71 2.40 6.30
N ASP A 66 0.48 2.90 6.17
CA ASP A 66 -0.42 3.12 7.29
C ASP A 66 -1.69 2.25 7.19
N LEU A 67 -2.33 2.00 8.33
CA LEU A 67 -3.64 1.37 8.40
C LEU A 67 -4.71 2.45 8.53
N SER A 68 -5.87 2.20 7.92
CA SER A 68 -7.05 3.00 8.20
C SER A 68 -7.46 2.84 9.68
N ASP A 69 -8.13 3.86 10.23
CA ASP A 69 -8.58 3.85 11.62
C ASP A 69 -9.44 2.62 11.94
N LYS A 70 -10.32 2.23 11.00
CA LYS A 70 -11.17 1.03 11.13
C LYS A 70 -10.35 -0.26 11.24
N LEU A 71 -9.32 -0.40 10.40
CA LEU A 71 -8.48 -1.61 10.39
C LEU A 71 -7.57 -1.67 11.62
N MET A 72 -7.05 -0.52 12.07
CA MET A 72 -6.30 -0.44 13.31
C MET A 72 -7.16 -0.81 14.53
N ALA A 73 -8.40 -0.31 14.59
CA ALA A 73 -9.34 -0.65 15.66
C ALA A 73 -9.66 -2.15 15.66
N LEU A 74 -9.92 -2.73 14.49
CA LEU A 74 -10.16 -4.17 14.34
C LEU A 74 -8.96 -4.99 14.83
N LYS A 75 -7.74 -4.61 14.42
CA LYS A 75 -6.52 -5.28 14.87
C LYS A 75 -6.39 -5.29 16.39
N ASN A 76 -6.56 -4.14 17.04
CA ASN A 76 -6.40 -4.06 18.50
C ASN A 76 -7.47 -4.89 19.19
N LYS A 77 -8.73 -4.79 18.75
CA LYS A 77 -9.83 -5.60 19.27
C LYS A 77 -9.50 -7.10 19.25
N LEU A 78 -8.98 -7.62 18.13
CA LEU A 78 -8.63 -9.04 18.01
C LEU A 78 -7.47 -9.43 18.94
N ILE A 79 -6.51 -8.54 19.16
CA ILE A 79 -5.40 -8.78 20.09
C ILE A 79 -5.91 -8.83 21.53
N ASP A 80 -6.77 -7.87 21.90
CA ASP A 80 -7.35 -7.77 23.24
C ASP A 80 -8.17 -9.04 23.55
N GLU A 81 -9.04 -9.48 22.60
CA GLU A 81 -9.82 -10.71 22.70
C GLU A 81 -8.96 -11.97 22.88
N LEU A 82 -7.80 -12.06 22.22
CA LEU A 82 -6.89 -13.19 22.45
C LEU A 82 -6.22 -13.11 23.83
N SER A 83 -5.86 -11.92 24.28
CA SER A 83 -5.15 -11.74 25.56
C SER A 83 -6.03 -11.92 26.80
N GLU A 84 -7.35 -11.75 26.69
CA GLU A 84 -8.31 -11.99 27.78
C GLU A 84 -8.68 -13.47 27.96
N ASN A 85 -8.33 -14.33 26.99
CA ASN A 85 -8.64 -15.77 27.02
C ASN A 85 -7.48 -16.65 27.53
N ASP A 86 -6.37 -16.05 27.99
CA ASP A 86 -5.26 -16.68 28.71
C ASP A 86 -5.31 -16.35 30.21
#